data_AF-A0A368JM37-F1
#
_entry.id   AF-A0A368JM37-F1
#
_cell.length_a   1.000
_cell.length_b   1.000
_cell.length_c   1.000
_cell.angle_alpha   90.00
_cell.angle_beta   90.00
_cell.angle_gamma   90.00
#
_symmetry.space_group_name_H-M   'P 1'
#
loop_
_entity.id
_entity.type
_entity.pdbx_description
1 polymer ?
#
loop_
_entity_poly.entity_id
_entity_poly.type
_entity_poly.pdbx_seq_one_letter_code
_entity_poly.pdbx_strand_id
1 'polypeptide(L)'
;MKISKELIEKYHSGHCTPDEKKAVEAWLFDDEATTEPTLPLPTGESKFEIREEMWNEIATVLPSRQKPAVLAFFRPFWRQAAAVLLICLAGVAVFYLKNREADSGVIVVNNVSDTANQNLHESAYSIAIGPKSNVEINHETGRIDFCGAMMINPNRDIELTIQGICARPDEKSEKRILKKGQNYIALNYGNAANPNEVIILPQGSLTGLPPLMQRQLMMQFDI
;
A
#
# COMPACT_ATOMS: atom_id res chain seq x y z
N MET A 1 42.88 63.56 -43.13
CA MET A 1 43.50 63.17 -44.42
C MET A 1 42.39 62.63 -45.30
N LYS A 2 42.31 62.99 -46.59
CA LYS A 2 41.26 62.43 -47.47
C LYS A 2 41.72 61.04 -47.95
N ILE A 3 40.95 59.99 -47.66
CA ILE A 3 41.24 58.63 -48.13
C ILE A 3 40.91 58.56 -49.62
N SER A 4 41.90 58.23 -50.45
CA SER A 4 41.74 58.02 -51.89
C SER A 4 41.67 56.54 -52.23
N LYS A 5 41.12 56.20 -53.41
CA LYS A 5 41.05 54.82 -53.91
C LYS A 5 42.44 54.15 -53.97
N GLU A 6 43.45 54.89 -54.42
CA GLU A 6 44.84 54.41 -54.52
C GLU A 6 45.41 54.02 -53.15
N LEU A 7 45.02 54.74 -52.08
CA LEU A 7 45.45 54.43 -50.71
C LEU A 7 44.80 53.15 -50.18
N ILE A 8 43.54 52.88 -50.54
CA ILE A 8 42.83 51.64 -50.18
C ILE A 8 43.44 50.44 -50.91
N GLU A 9 43.78 50.59 -52.20
CA GLU A 9 44.47 49.55 -52.97
C GLU A 9 45.85 49.23 -52.37
N LYS A 10 46.60 50.27 -51.95
CA LYS A 10 47.89 50.13 -51.26
C LYS A 10 47.76 49.47 -49.88
N TYR A 11 46.65 49.68 -49.18
CA TYR A 11 46.33 49.01 -47.92
C TYR A 11 46.09 47.51 -48.15
N HIS A 12 45.30 47.17 -49.17
CA HIS A 12 45.02 45.78 -49.55
C HIS A 12 46.29 45.03 -49.99
N SER A 13 47.24 45.71 -50.64
CA SER A 13 48.51 45.12 -51.05
C SER A 13 49.57 45.07 -49.92
N GLY A 14 49.28 45.57 -48.72
CA GLY A 14 50.20 45.56 -47.58
C GLY A 14 51.40 46.51 -47.69
N HIS A 15 51.36 47.49 -48.59
CA HIS A 15 52.48 48.42 -48.85
C HIS A 15 52.34 49.78 -48.15
N CYS A 16 51.38 49.95 -47.24
CA CYS A 16 51.19 51.20 -46.51
C CYS A 16 52.26 51.45 -45.45
N THR A 17 52.61 52.72 -45.24
CA THR A 17 53.39 53.12 -44.06
C THR A 17 52.54 53.00 -42.78
N PRO A 18 53.15 52.94 -41.58
CA PRO A 18 52.41 52.82 -40.33
C PRO A 18 51.37 53.95 -40.13
N ASP A 19 51.71 55.17 -40.55
CA ASP A 19 50.83 56.33 -40.44
C ASP A 19 49.67 56.28 -41.45
N GLU A 20 49.93 55.84 -42.69
CA GLU A 20 48.90 55.62 -43.71
C GLU A 20 47.93 54.53 -43.28
N LYS A 21 48.46 53.42 -42.74
CA LYS A 21 47.65 52.31 -42.25
C LYS A 21 46.69 52.76 -41.16
N LYS A 22 47.19 53.54 -40.18
CA LYS A 22 46.38 54.09 -39.10
C LYS A 22 45.29 55.05 -39.60
N ALA A 23 45.58 55.84 -40.64
CA ALA A 23 44.58 56.73 -41.25
C ALA A 23 43.47 55.96 -41.99
N VAL A 24 43.81 54.88 -42.71
CA VAL A 24 42.82 54.01 -43.38
C VAL A 24 41.98 53.24 -42.37
N GLU A 25 42.59 52.70 -41.32
CA GLU A 25 41.87 52.01 -40.24
C GLU A 25 40.96 52.98 -39.50
N ALA A 26 41.44 54.19 -39.17
CA ALA A 26 40.60 55.21 -38.55
C ALA A 26 39.39 55.58 -39.42
N TRP A 27 39.51 55.59 -40.75
CA TRP A 27 38.40 55.82 -41.66
C TRP A 27 37.47 54.60 -41.81
N LEU A 28 38.01 53.38 -41.81
CA LEU A 28 37.23 52.14 -41.93
C LEU A 28 36.40 51.87 -40.66
N PHE A 29 36.94 52.23 -39.51
CA PHE A 29 36.29 52.10 -38.19
C PHE A 29 35.66 53.42 -37.72
N ASP A 30 35.55 54.42 -38.59
CA ASP A 30 34.83 55.65 -38.27
C ASP A 30 33.33 55.36 -38.29
N ASP A 31 32.76 55.15 -37.10
CA ASP A 31 31.33 54.91 -36.93
C ASP A 31 30.47 56.12 -37.42
N GLU A 32 31.05 57.31 -37.61
CA GLU A 32 30.35 58.49 -38.16
C GLU A 32 30.12 58.39 -39.68
N ALA A 33 30.92 57.59 -40.40
CA ALA A 33 30.71 57.32 -41.83
C ALA A 33 29.56 56.34 -42.10
N THR A 34 29.02 55.70 -41.05
CA THR A 34 27.90 54.75 -41.08
C THR A 34 26.53 55.40 -41.11
N THR A 35 26.44 56.68 -41.50
CA THR A 35 25.18 57.21 -42.05
C THR A 35 25.06 56.72 -43.49
N GLU A 36 25.04 55.40 -43.68
CA GLU A 36 24.61 54.83 -44.95
C GLU A 36 23.24 55.46 -45.25
N PRO A 37 23.03 56.09 -46.41
CA PRO A 37 21.70 56.47 -46.82
C PRO A 37 20.92 55.17 -46.82
N THR A 38 19.99 55.05 -45.88
CA THR A 38 19.06 53.94 -45.82
C THR A 38 18.30 54.05 -47.13
N LEU A 39 18.74 53.28 -48.14
CA LEU A 39 18.08 53.28 -49.44
C LEU A 39 16.64 52.89 -49.12
N PRO A 40 15.66 53.79 -49.33
CA PRO A 40 14.29 53.49 -48.99
C PRO A 40 13.90 52.25 -49.79
N LEU A 41 13.40 51.25 -49.09
CA LEU A 41 12.85 50.06 -49.74
C LEU A 41 11.75 50.51 -50.73
N PRO A 42 11.61 49.86 -51.89
CA PRO A 42 10.52 50.13 -52.81
C PRO A 42 9.17 50.15 -52.08
N THR A 43 8.33 51.14 -52.38
CA THR A 43 7.03 51.31 -51.73
C THR A 43 6.15 50.09 -51.96
N GLY A 44 5.80 49.37 -50.88
CA GLY A 44 4.92 48.20 -50.91
C GLY A 44 5.57 46.88 -50.50
N GLU A 45 6.90 46.85 -50.36
CA GLU A 45 7.61 45.63 -49.94
C GLU A 45 7.91 45.62 -48.44
N SER A 46 7.65 44.51 -47.76
CA SER A 46 7.97 44.37 -46.34
C SER A 46 9.41 43.87 -46.17
N LYS A 47 10.20 44.55 -45.32
CA LYS A 47 11.58 44.14 -45.00
C LYS A 47 11.66 42.69 -44.50
N PHE A 48 10.58 42.20 -43.90
CA PHE A 48 10.47 40.84 -43.39
C PHE A 48 10.35 39.81 -44.52
N GLU A 49 9.50 40.08 -45.51
CA GLU A 49 9.32 39.19 -46.67
C GLU A 49 10.62 39.06 -47.48
N ILE A 50 11.28 40.17 -47.79
CA ILE A 50 12.55 40.16 -48.52
C ILE A 50 13.60 39.35 -47.74
N ARG A 51 13.65 39.53 -46.41
CA ARG A 51 14.57 38.78 -45.56
C ARG A 51 14.28 37.28 -45.61
N GLU A 52 13.02 36.88 -45.50
CA GLU A 52 12.65 35.46 -45.56
C GLU A 52 12.91 34.85 -46.94
N GLU A 53 12.65 35.59 -48.01
CA GLU A 53 12.94 35.18 -49.38
C GLU A 53 14.44 34.93 -49.58
N MET A 54 15.28 35.90 -49.18
CA MET A 54 16.74 35.76 -49.23
C MET A 54 17.23 34.58 -48.41
N TRP A 55 16.70 34.39 -47.18
CA TRP A 55 17.10 33.27 -46.34
C TRP A 55 16.64 31.92 -46.88
N ASN A 56 15.47 31.86 -47.51
CA ASN A 56 14.98 30.65 -48.16
C ASN A 56 15.84 30.27 -49.35
N GLU A 57 16.26 31.24 -50.18
CA GLU A 57 17.15 30.97 -51.29
C GLU A 57 18.51 30.43 -50.80
N ILE A 58 19.10 31.07 -49.79
CA ILE A 58 20.35 30.60 -49.17
C ILE A 58 20.18 29.20 -48.56
N ALA A 59 19.05 28.91 -47.92
CA ALA A 59 18.78 27.61 -47.31
C ALA A 59 18.75 26.46 -48.32
N THR A 60 18.42 26.72 -49.60
CA THR A 60 18.40 25.68 -50.63
C THR A 60 19.79 25.20 -51.06
N VAL A 61 20.80 26.06 -50.95
CA VAL A 61 22.18 25.73 -51.36
C VAL A 61 23.05 25.26 -50.20
N LEU A 62 22.59 25.45 -48.97
CA LEU A 62 23.31 24.99 -47.79
C LEU A 62 23.14 23.47 -47.62
N PRO A 63 24.23 22.72 -47.39
CA PRO A 63 24.13 21.29 -47.10
C PRO A 63 23.28 21.11 -45.83
N SER A 64 22.17 20.38 -45.98
CA SER A 64 21.24 20.11 -44.88
C SER A 64 22.01 19.51 -43.72
N ARG A 65 22.17 20.28 -42.64
CA ARG A 65 22.79 19.81 -41.40
C ARG A 65 21.84 18.76 -40.84
N GLN A 66 22.12 17.50 -41.13
CA GLN A 66 21.41 16.36 -40.54
C GLN A 66 21.38 16.61 -39.03
N LYS A 67 20.19 16.92 -38.50
CA LYS A 67 20.00 17.04 -37.05
C LYS A 67 20.44 15.70 -36.48
N PRO A 68 21.43 15.65 -35.56
CA PRO A 68 21.75 14.39 -34.91
C PRO A 68 20.45 13.90 -34.28
N ALA A 69 20.03 12.69 -34.65
CA ALA A 69 18.92 12.03 -34.00
C ALA A 69 19.29 11.96 -32.52
N VAL A 70 18.64 12.79 -31.72
CA VAL A 70 18.78 12.75 -30.27
C VAL A 70 18.14 11.43 -29.88
N LEU A 71 18.96 10.37 -29.77
CA LEU A 71 18.55 9.13 -29.13
C LEU A 71 18.13 9.53 -27.73
N ALA A 72 16.81 9.65 -27.55
CA ALA A 72 16.18 10.05 -26.33
C ALA A 72 16.66 9.12 -25.21
N PHE A 73 17.60 9.61 -24.40
CA PHE A 73 18.13 8.94 -23.23
C PHE A 73 17.10 8.97 -22.07
N PHE A 74 15.82 8.79 -22.38
CA PHE A 74 14.82 8.47 -21.38
C PHE A 74 14.98 7.00 -21.04
N ARG A 75 15.95 6.72 -20.15
CA ARG A 75 15.97 5.46 -19.40
C ARG A 75 14.58 5.26 -18.79
N PRO A 76 14.03 4.04 -18.83
CA PRO A 76 12.66 3.82 -18.39
C PRO A 76 12.62 3.87 -16.87
N PHE A 77 12.41 5.06 -16.30
CA PHE A 77 12.09 5.25 -14.88
C PHE A 77 10.90 4.38 -14.44
N TRP A 78 10.04 4.01 -15.39
CA TRP A 78 8.94 3.08 -15.22
C TRP A 78 9.37 1.66 -14.82
N ARG A 79 10.55 1.20 -15.24
CA ARG A 79 11.07 -0.11 -14.81
C ARG A 79 11.49 -0.12 -13.35
N GLN A 80 11.99 1.02 -12.84
CA GLN A 80 12.33 1.16 -11.42
C GLN A 80 11.07 1.29 -10.55
N ALA A 81 10.07 2.05 -11.01
CA ALA A 81 8.79 2.15 -10.32
C ALA A 81 8.05 0.79 -10.22
N ALA A 82 8.06 -0.01 -11.29
CA ALA A 82 7.46 -1.35 -11.29
C ALA A 82 8.15 -2.31 -10.30
N ALA A 83 9.48 -2.24 -10.19
CA ALA A 83 10.23 -3.08 -9.25
C ALA A 83 9.90 -2.75 -7.78
N VAL A 84 9.78 -1.46 -7.44
CA VAL A 84 9.39 -1.04 -6.08
C VAL A 84 7.97 -1.48 -5.75
N LEU A 85 7.03 -1.35 -6.69
CA LEU A 85 5.65 -1.79 -6.49
C LEU A 85 5.55 -3.30 -6.24
N LEU A 86 6.32 -4.11 -6.96
CA LEU A 86 6.35 -5.57 -6.77
C LEU A 86 6.94 -5.95 -5.40
N ILE A 87 7.98 -5.27 -4.93
CA ILE A 87 8.55 -5.50 -3.60
C ILE A 87 7.54 -5.11 -2.51
N CYS A 88 6.83 -3.98 -2.66
CA CYS A 88 5.79 -3.57 -1.73
C CYS A 88 4.63 -4.59 -1.70
N LEU A 89 4.16 -5.04 -2.86
CA LEU A 89 3.10 -6.04 -2.95
C LEU A 89 3.52 -7.39 -2.35
N ALA A 90 4.75 -7.83 -2.61
CA ALA A 90 5.30 -9.03 -2.01
C ALA A 90 5.43 -8.88 -0.48
N GLY A 91 5.89 -7.72 0.01
CA GLY A 91 5.97 -7.41 1.43
C GLY A 91 4.60 -7.42 2.12
N VAL A 92 3.58 -6.81 1.50
CA VAL A 92 2.20 -6.83 1.99
C VAL A 92 1.64 -8.25 1.97
N ALA A 93 1.87 -9.02 0.90
CA ALA A 93 1.42 -10.39 0.81
C ALA A 93 2.05 -11.29 1.87
N VAL A 94 3.37 -11.18 2.10
CA VAL A 94 4.08 -11.91 3.16
C VAL A 94 3.59 -11.49 4.54
N PHE A 95 3.39 -10.19 4.78
CA PHE A 95 2.84 -9.69 6.04
C PHE A 95 1.42 -10.23 6.28
N TYR A 96 0.58 -10.26 5.25
CA TYR A 96 -0.78 -10.78 5.35
C TYR A 96 -0.82 -12.29 5.56
N LEU A 97 0.08 -13.04 4.92
CA LEU A 97 0.22 -14.49 5.11
C LEU A 97 0.82 -14.84 6.47
N LYS A 98 1.74 -14.03 7.00
CA LYS A 98 2.32 -14.23 8.33
C LYS A 98 1.36 -13.85 9.46
N ASN A 99 0.52 -12.83 9.24
CA ASN A 99 -0.51 -12.41 10.19
C ASN A 99 -1.83 -13.15 10.02
N ARG A 100 -1.94 -14.06 9.04
CA ARG A 100 -2.85 -15.18 9.18
C ARG A 100 -2.24 -16.07 10.25
N GLU A 101 -2.57 -15.78 11.50
CA GLU A 101 -2.54 -16.79 12.55
C GLU A 101 -3.28 -17.98 11.97
N ALA A 102 -2.49 -19.00 11.62
CA ALA A 102 -3.02 -20.30 11.32
C ALA A 102 -3.59 -20.76 12.65
N ASP A 103 -4.87 -20.47 12.84
CA ASP A 103 -5.74 -20.98 13.90
C ASP A 103 -5.94 -22.49 13.64
N SER A 104 -4.82 -23.20 13.48
CA SER A 104 -4.69 -24.59 13.08
C SER A 104 -3.96 -25.29 14.20
N GLY A 105 -4.67 -25.44 15.30
CA GLY A 105 -4.20 -26.16 16.47
C GLY A 105 -5.41 -26.69 17.22
N VAL A 106 -5.25 -27.87 17.81
CA VAL A 106 -6.15 -28.33 18.86
C VAL A 106 -5.68 -27.64 20.14
N ILE A 107 -6.51 -26.77 20.72
CA ILE A 107 -6.23 -26.10 22.00
C ILE A 107 -6.80 -26.97 23.10
N VAL A 108 -5.94 -27.53 23.96
CA VAL A 108 -6.35 -28.29 25.15
C VAL A 108 -6.08 -27.45 26.39
N VAL A 109 -7.14 -27.13 27.14
CA VAL A 109 -7.07 -26.39 28.40
C VAL A 109 -7.65 -27.24 29.52
N ASN A 110 -6.81 -27.56 30.50
CA ASN A 110 -7.19 -28.32 31.69
C ASN A 110 -7.16 -27.41 32.91
N ASN A 111 -8.32 -27.01 33.42
CA ASN A 111 -8.41 -26.24 34.65
C ASN A 111 -8.42 -27.19 35.86
N VAL A 112 -7.23 -27.42 36.41
CA VAL A 112 -7.02 -28.25 37.61
C VAL A 112 -7.35 -27.49 38.90
N SER A 113 -7.70 -26.20 38.82
CA SER A 113 -8.02 -25.39 39.99
C SER A 113 -9.30 -25.88 40.68
N ASP A 114 -9.31 -25.82 42.01
CA ASP A 114 -10.49 -26.07 42.83
C ASP A 114 -11.44 -24.86 42.89
N THR A 115 -10.93 -23.65 42.65
CA THR A 115 -11.66 -22.40 42.95
C THR A 115 -11.57 -21.32 41.89
N ALA A 116 -10.53 -21.31 41.05
CA ALA A 116 -10.31 -20.26 40.07
C ALA A 116 -10.77 -20.68 38.66
N ASN A 117 -11.35 -19.74 37.93
CA ASN A 117 -11.62 -19.91 36.51
C ASN A 117 -10.36 -19.68 35.68
N GLN A 118 -10.22 -20.44 34.60
CA GLN A 118 -9.17 -20.22 33.61
C GLN A 118 -9.77 -19.55 32.37
N ASN A 119 -9.20 -18.43 31.97
CA ASN A 119 -9.69 -17.67 30.82
C ASN A 119 -8.81 -17.94 29.60
N LEU A 120 -9.44 -18.28 28.49
CA LEU A 120 -8.83 -18.36 27.16
C LEU A 120 -9.38 -17.22 26.31
N HIS A 121 -8.50 -16.47 25.66
CA HIS A 121 -8.90 -15.35 24.81
C HIS A 121 -8.41 -15.60 23.38
N GLU A 122 -9.37 -15.80 22.48
CA GLU A 122 -9.13 -15.95 21.05
C GLU A 122 -9.69 -14.75 20.27
N SER A 123 -9.21 -14.56 19.05
CA SER A 123 -9.69 -13.48 18.18
C SER A 123 -11.21 -13.53 17.94
N ALA A 124 -11.77 -14.74 17.85
CA ALA A 124 -13.19 -14.95 17.57
C ALA A 124 -14.09 -15.00 18.82
N TYR A 125 -13.56 -15.36 19.99
CA TYR A 125 -14.33 -15.56 21.23
C TYR A 125 -13.41 -15.56 22.46
N SER A 126 -13.97 -15.32 23.64
CA SER A 126 -13.33 -15.61 24.92
C SER A 126 -14.08 -16.69 25.68
N ILE A 127 -13.36 -17.61 26.31
CA ILE A 127 -13.92 -18.71 27.08
C ILE A 127 -13.43 -18.60 28.52
N ALA A 128 -14.35 -18.69 29.47
CA ALA A 128 -14.04 -18.88 30.89
C ALA A 128 -14.35 -20.33 31.27
N ILE A 129 -13.34 -21.05 31.74
CA ILE A 129 -13.43 -22.47 32.10
C ILE A 129 -13.53 -22.57 33.61
N GLY A 130 -14.58 -23.24 34.08
CA GLY A 130 -14.85 -23.46 35.49
C GLY A 130 -13.77 -24.27 36.21
N PRO A 131 -13.77 -24.28 37.55
CA PRO A 131 -12.92 -25.16 38.33
C PRO A 131 -13.17 -26.62 37.96
N LYS A 132 -12.13 -27.46 38.01
CA LYS A 132 -12.20 -28.91 37.66
C LYS A 132 -12.83 -29.20 36.30
N SER A 133 -12.66 -28.28 35.35
CA SER A 133 -13.23 -28.40 34.01
C SER A 133 -12.13 -28.43 32.97
N ASN A 134 -12.36 -29.15 31.88
CA ASN A 134 -11.44 -29.23 30.75
C ASN A 134 -12.16 -28.92 29.45
N VAL A 135 -11.44 -28.29 28.53
CA VAL A 135 -11.94 -27.91 27.21
C VAL A 135 -10.86 -28.24 26.18
N GLU A 136 -11.28 -28.88 25.12
CA GLU A 136 -10.50 -29.16 23.92
C GLU A 136 -11.21 -28.50 22.74
N ILE A 137 -10.50 -27.63 22.02
CA ILE A 137 -11.05 -26.87 20.90
C ILE A 137 -10.29 -27.25 19.64
N ASN A 138 -11.01 -27.79 18.66
CA ASN A 138 -10.47 -28.09 17.36
C ASN A 138 -10.94 -27.03 16.35
N HIS A 139 -10.05 -26.10 16.02
CA HIS A 139 -10.33 -24.98 15.12
C HIS A 139 -10.56 -25.42 13.66
N GLU A 140 -9.99 -26.56 13.24
CA GLU A 140 -10.18 -27.10 11.89
C GLU A 140 -11.61 -27.62 11.66
N THR A 141 -12.18 -28.24 12.69
CA THR A 141 -13.52 -28.84 12.63
C THR A 141 -14.60 -27.95 13.23
N GLY A 142 -14.23 -26.89 13.95
CA GLY A 142 -15.15 -26.05 14.72
C GLY A 142 -15.81 -26.79 15.87
N ARG A 143 -15.12 -27.80 16.43
CA ARG A 143 -15.62 -28.64 17.53
C ARG A 143 -15.02 -28.20 18.86
N ILE A 144 -15.87 -28.14 19.88
CA ILE A 144 -15.47 -27.89 21.26
C ILE A 144 -15.92 -29.07 22.10
N ASP A 145 -14.96 -29.82 22.61
CA ASP A 145 -15.17 -30.93 23.52
C ASP A 145 -14.87 -30.44 24.93
N PHE A 146 -15.85 -30.53 25.84
CA PHE A 146 -15.65 -30.05 27.20
C PHE A 146 -16.20 -31.01 28.25
N CYS A 147 -15.65 -30.91 29.45
CA CYS A 147 -16.14 -31.59 30.64
C CYS A 147 -16.17 -30.61 31.81
N GLY A 148 -17.30 -30.58 32.52
CA GLY A 148 -17.57 -29.60 33.57
C GLY A 148 -18.39 -28.40 33.07
N ALA A 149 -17.96 -27.19 33.41
CA ALA A 149 -18.68 -25.95 33.11
C ALA A 149 -17.80 -24.93 32.39
N MET A 150 -18.32 -24.33 31.34
CA MET A 150 -17.64 -23.26 30.60
C MET A 150 -18.61 -22.15 30.20
N MET A 151 -18.10 -20.94 30.11
CA MET A 151 -18.81 -19.79 29.53
C MET A 151 -18.10 -19.34 28.26
N ILE A 152 -18.86 -19.08 27.21
CA ILE A 152 -18.37 -18.63 25.90
C ILE A 152 -18.96 -17.24 25.62
N ASN A 153 -18.09 -16.29 25.32
CA ASN A 153 -18.45 -14.95 24.86
C ASN A 153 -17.91 -14.73 23.44
N PRO A 154 -18.76 -14.78 22.40
CA PRO A 154 -18.38 -14.63 21.00
C PRO A 154 -18.23 -13.15 20.60
N ASN A 155 -17.09 -12.81 19.99
CA ASN A 155 -16.79 -11.47 19.47
C ASN A 155 -17.42 -11.22 18.08
N ARG A 156 -17.84 -12.29 17.41
CA ARG A 156 -18.54 -12.32 16.12
C ARG A 156 -19.50 -13.49 16.09
N ASP A 157 -20.45 -13.51 15.15
CA ASP A 157 -21.32 -14.67 14.97
C ASP A 157 -20.46 -15.89 14.58
N ILE A 158 -20.52 -16.94 15.37
CA ILE A 158 -19.75 -18.17 15.17
C ILE A 158 -20.66 -19.38 15.26
N GLU A 159 -20.42 -20.34 14.39
CA GLU A 159 -21.08 -21.64 14.43
C GLU A 159 -20.12 -22.66 15.04
N LEU A 160 -20.49 -23.23 16.18
CA LEU A 160 -19.67 -24.17 16.91
C LEU A 160 -20.46 -25.45 17.17
N THR A 161 -19.74 -26.57 17.11
CA THR A 161 -20.26 -27.89 17.49
C THR A 161 -19.77 -28.20 18.88
N ILE A 162 -20.64 -28.12 19.87
CA ILE A 162 -20.26 -28.30 21.28
C ILE A 162 -20.62 -29.73 21.70
N GLN A 163 -19.67 -30.46 22.30
CA GLN A 163 -19.83 -31.83 22.78
C GLN A 163 -19.32 -31.98 24.22
N GLY A 164 -20.02 -32.79 25.01
CA GLY A 164 -19.69 -33.04 26.40
C GLY A 164 -19.05 -34.40 26.59
N ILE A 165 -17.74 -34.51 26.50
CA ILE A 165 -17.03 -35.81 26.54
C ILE A 165 -16.32 -35.95 27.89
N CYS A 166 -17.07 -36.25 28.96
CA CYS A 166 -16.48 -36.58 30.27
C CYS A 166 -16.08 -38.06 30.39
N ALA A 167 -16.66 -38.97 29.57
CA ALA A 167 -16.41 -40.41 29.71
C ALA A 167 -16.60 -41.27 28.45
N ARG A 168 -17.34 -40.82 27.41
CA ARG A 168 -17.55 -41.57 26.16
C ARG A 168 -17.75 -40.61 24.97
N PRO A 169 -17.12 -40.86 23.81
CA PRO A 169 -17.15 -39.96 22.65
C PRO A 169 -18.45 -40.00 21.82
N ASP A 170 -19.38 -40.90 22.13
CA ASP A 170 -20.59 -41.08 21.34
C ASP A 170 -21.82 -40.59 22.11
N GLU A 171 -22.40 -39.46 21.67
CA GLU A 171 -23.79 -39.40 21.16
C GLU A 171 -24.48 -38.02 21.21
N LYS A 172 -23.91 -36.97 21.83
CA LYS A 172 -24.62 -35.68 21.88
C LYS A 172 -23.72 -34.49 21.55
N SER A 173 -23.50 -34.30 20.25
CA SER A 173 -22.98 -33.05 19.71
C SER A 173 -24.13 -32.14 19.33
N GLU A 174 -24.18 -30.93 19.88
CA GLU A 174 -25.19 -29.95 19.52
C GLU A 174 -24.54 -28.80 18.75
N LYS A 175 -24.90 -28.67 17.46
CA LYS A 175 -24.48 -27.53 16.65
C LYS A 175 -25.33 -26.33 17.04
N ARG A 176 -24.68 -25.23 17.44
CA ARG A 176 -25.33 -23.98 17.79
C ARG A 176 -24.62 -22.80 17.16
N ILE A 177 -25.43 -21.84 16.72
CA ILE A 177 -24.95 -20.54 16.24
C ILE A 177 -24.93 -19.63 17.46
N LEU A 178 -23.73 -19.24 17.90
CA LEU A 178 -23.54 -18.29 18.97
C LEU A 178 -23.51 -16.88 18.37
N LYS A 179 -24.44 -16.04 18.80
CA LYS A 179 -24.56 -14.66 18.33
C LYS A 179 -23.59 -13.75 19.05
N LYS A 180 -22.99 -12.82 18.30
CA LYS A 180 -22.08 -11.79 18.80
C LYS A 180 -22.69 -11.05 20.00
N GLY A 181 -21.89 -10.92 21.06
CA GLY A 181 -22.25 -10.13 22.25
C GLY A 181 -23.26 -10.80 23.18
N GLN A 182 -23.58 -12.07 22.97
CA GLN A 182 -24.38 -12.87 23.91
C GLN A 182 -23.49 -13.87 24.63
N ASN A 183 -23.53 -13.89 25.96
CA ASN A 183 -22.80 -14.88 26.74
C ASN A 183 -23.59 -16.20 26.77
N TYR A 184 -22.90 -17.29 26.50
CA TYR A 184 -23.45 -18.65 26.55
C TYR A 184 -22.76 -19.44 27.64
N ILE A 185 -23.51 -20.25 28.37
CA ILE A 185 -23.00 -21.14 29.39
C ILE A 185 -23.26 -22.57 28.89
N ALA A 186 -22.20 -23.35 28.81
CA ALA A 186 -22.24 -24.76 28.45
C ALA A 186 -21.88 -25.61 29.67
N LEU A 187 -22.72 -26.59 29.96
CA LEU A 187 -22.62 -27.46 31.12
C LEU A 187 -22.71 -28.90 30.68
N ASN A 188 -21.79 -29.71 31.20
CA ASN A 188 -21.87 -31.15 31.11
C ASN A 188 -22.42 -31.66 32.43
N TYR A 189 -23.69 -32.04 32.44
CA TYR A 189 -24.38 -32.57 33.60
C TYR A 189 -24.66 -34.07 33.42
N GLY A 190 -24.12 -34.87 34.32
CA GLY A 190 -24.38 -36.31 34.38
C GLY A 190 -25.35 -36.65 35.50
N ASN A 191 -26.47 -37.29 35.17
CA ASN A 191 -27.30 -37.99 36.15
C ASN A 191 -27.16 -39.52 35.95
N ALA A 192 -27.55 -40.33 36.94
CA ALA A 192 -27.44 -41.79 36.91
C ALA A 192 -28.07 -42.46 35.67
N ALA A 193 -29.03 -41.79 35.01
CA ALA A 193 -29.66 -42.24 33.76
C ALA A 193 -29.00 -41.68 32.48
N ASN A 194 -28.36 -40.51 32.53
CA ASN A 194 -27.73 -39.84 31.40
C ASN A 194 -26.41 -39.19 31.88
N PRO A 195 -25.27 -39.89 31.82
CA PRO A 195 -24.02 -39.41 32.40
C PRO A 195 -23.38 -38.24 31.64
N ASN A 196 -23.84 -37.90 30.43
CA ASN A 196 -23.27 -36.86 29.56
C ASN A 196 -24.37 -35.98 28.90
N GLU A 197 -25.23 -35.33 29.69
CA GLU A 197 -26.19 -34.36 29.14
C GLU A 197 -25.53 -32.99 28.97
N VAL A 198 -25.48 -32.51 27.73
CA VAL A 198 -24.93 -31.20 27.38
C VAL A 198 -26.05 -30.18 27.36
N ILE A 199 -25.92 -29.15 28.17
CA ILE A 199 -26.87 -28.03 28.25
C ILE A 199 -26.15 -26.76 27.81
N ILE A 200 -26.64 -26.13 26.73
CA ILE A 200 -26.11 -24.86 26.21
C ILE A 200 -27.21 -23.81 26.30
N LEU A 201 -27.00 -22.80 27.13
CA LEU A 201 -28.00 -21.77 27.40
C LEU A 201 -27.37 -20.39 27.34
N PRO A 202 -28.06 -19.37 26.81
CA PRO A 202 -27.62 -17.99 26.98
C PRO A 202 -27.74 -17.59 28.46
N GLN A 203 -26.86 -16.71 28.94
CA GLN A 203 -26.84 -16.22 30.33
C GLN A 203 -28.20 -15.66 30.78
N GLY A 204 -28.94 -14.99 29.89
CA GLY A 204 -30.28 -14.47 30.17
C GLY A 204 -31.37 -15.54 30.37
N SER A 205 -31.10 -16.81 30.07
CA SER A 205 -32.05 -17.93 30.23
C SER A 205 -31.73 -18.84 31.42
N LEU A 206 -30.86 -18.39 32.34
CA LEU A 206 -30.54 -19.10 33.58
C LEU A 206 -31.75 -19.32 34.50
N THR A 207 -32.84 -18.57 34.31
CA THR A 207 -34.11 -18.72 35.05
C THR A 207 -34.82 -20.04 34.79
N GLY A 208 -34.47 -20.75 33.71
CA GLY A 208 -35.01 -22.09 33.42
C GLY A 208 -34.30 -23.23 34.15
N LEU A 209 -33.21 -22.95 34.88
CA LEU A 209 -32.44 -23.97 35.59
C LEU A 209 -32.93 -24.17 37.04
N PRO A 210 -32.70 -25.35 37.64
CA PRO A 210 -32.92 -25.56 39.06
C PRO A 210 -32.21 -24.50 39.92
N PRO A 211 -32.82 -23.98 41.00
CA PRO A 211 -32.27 -22.87 41.79
C PRO A 211 -30.84 -23.10 42.32
N LEU A 212 -30.51 -24.35 42.64
CA LEU A 212 -29.16 -24.73 43.09
C LEU A 212 -28.12 -24.57 41.98
N MET A 213 -28.46 -24.98 40.75
CA MET A 213 -27.59 -24.81 39.59
C MET A 213 -27.42 -23.34 39.25
N GLN A 214 -28.52 -22.58 39.21
CA GLN A 214 -28.47 -21.15 38.94
C GLN A 214 -27.52 -20.45 39.91
N ARG A 215 -27.67 -20.69 41.22
CA ARG A 215 -26.83 -20.07 42.25
C ARG A 215 -25.36 -20.47 42.09
N GLN A 216 -25.07 -21.74 41.77
CA GLN A 216 -23.70 -22.19 41.56
C GLN A 216 -23.05 -21.49 40.36
N LEU A 217 -23.76 -21.37 39.24
CA LEU A 217 -23.24 -20.72 38.04
C LEU A 217 -23.02 -19.22 38.23
N MET A 218 -23.93 -18.57 38.95
CA MET A 218 -23.80 -17.15 39.32
C MET A 218 -22.56 -16.90 40.16
N MET A 219 -22.32 -17.73 41.19
CA MET A 219 -21.12 -17.61 42.01
C MET A 219 -19.83 -17.96 41.24
N GLN A 220 -19.89 -18.97 40.38
CA GLN A 220 -18.71 -19.47 39.68
C GLN A 220 -18.22 -18.50 38.61
N PHE A 221 -19.14 -17.85 37.88
CA PHE A 221 -18.79 -16.94 36.80
C PHE A 221 -18.96 -15.45 37.15
N ASP A 222 -19.27 -15.15 38.41
CA ASP A 222 -19.47 -13.79 38.93
C ASP A 222 -20.50 -12.97 38.13
N ILE A 223 -21.69 -13.57 37.94
CA ILE A 223 -22.80 -13.03 37.13
C ILE A 223 -24.13 -12.93 37.90
#